data_AF-A0A9D9DYK3-F1
#
_entry.id   AF-A0A9D9DYK3-F1
#
_cell.length_a   1.000
_cell.length_b   1.000
_cell.length_c   1.000
_cell.angle_alpha   90.00
_cell.angle_beta   90.00
_cell.angle_gamma   90.00
#
_symmetry.space_group_name_H-M   'P 1'
#
loop_
_entity.id
_entity.type
_entity.pdbx_description
1 polymer ?
#
loop_
_entity_poly.entity_id
_entity_poly.type
_entity_poly.pdbx_seq_one_letter_code
_entity_poly.pdbx_strand_id
1 'polypeptide(L)'
;MNDLILVIDMQNAYREGMPWACHAFGDTISNIKKLLDSGRDAAFTLFIPPAKPFGAWNEYMRVNKSINENEWAGKLIDELVPYTEHYPVFEKSTYSSLSNPVFRELAHKYERLVVTGVVAECCVLSTVLSAIDEG
;
A
#
# COMPACT_ATOMS: atom_id res chain seq x y z
N MET A 1 18.87 15.03 3.38
CA MET A 1 17.80 14.28 4.05
C MET A 1 17.46 13.12 3.15
N ASN A 2 17.59 11.91 3.66
CA ASN A 2 17.37 10.68 2.89
C ASN A 2 15.92 10.21 3.12
N ASP A 3 15.02 10.55 2.21
CA ASP A 3 13.59 10.24 2.33
C ASP A 3 13.21 9.09 1.41
N LEU A 4 12.36 8.19 1.91
CA LEU A 4 11.68 7.20 1.08
C LEU A 4 10.19 7.54 0.96
N ILE A 5 9.71 7.68 -0.27
CA ILE A 5 8.27 7.79 -0.54
C ILE A 5 7.67 6.38 -0.50
N LEU A 6 6.67 6.18 0.34
CA LEU A 6 5.93 4.93 0.40
C LEU A 6 4.54 5.11 -0.21
N VAL A 7 4.24 4.33 -1.25
CA VAL A 7 2.92 4.27 -1.90
C VAL A 7 2.20 3.01 -1.45
N ILE A 8 1.23 3.18 -0.54
CA ILE A 8 0.52 2.07 0.09
C ILE A 8 -0.72 1.68 -0.72
N ASP A 9 -0.77 0.41 -1.13
CA ASP A 9 -1.95 -0.32 -1.59
C ASP A 9 -2.83 0.42 -2.61
N MET A 10 -2.25 1.16 -3.55
CA MET A 10 -2.98 1.84 -4.64
C MET A 10 -3.47 0.84 -5.69
N GLN A 11 -4.35 -0.08 -5.27
CA GLN A 11 -4.90 -1.17 -6.07
C GLN A 11 -6.28 -0.81 -6.64
N ASN A 12 -6.71 -1.50 -7.70
CA ASN A 12 -7.99 -1.25 -8.35
C ASN A 12 -9.20 -1.43 -7.42
N ALA A 13 -9.07 -2.22 -6.35
CA ALA A 13 -10.09 -2.39 -5.31
C ALA A 13 -10.61 -1.07 -4.71
N TYR A 14 -9.81 -0.01 -4.74
CA TYR A 14 -10.14 1.30 -4.15
C TYR A 14 -10.68 2.33 -5.15
N ARG A 15 -10.85 1.94 -6.42
CA ARG A 15 -11.46 2.81 -7.45
C ARG A 15 -12.95 3.03 -7.19
N GLU A 16 -13.47 4.11 -7.76
CA GLU A 16 -14.90 4.39 -7.82
C GLU A 16 -15.68 3.19 -8.38
N GLY A 17 -16.81 2.88 -7.75
CA GLY A 17 -17.67 1.73 -8.11
C GLY A 17 -17.28 0.41 -7.46
N MET A 18 -16.11 0.31 -6.81
CA MET A 18 -15.72 -0.88 -6.06
C MET A 18 -16.23 -0.83 -4.61
N PRO A 19 -16.41 -1.98 -3.93
CA PRO A 19 -16.90 -1.96 -2.55
C PRO A 19 -15.92 -1.36 -1.53
N TRP A 20 -14.63 -1.22 -1.88
CA TRP A 20 -13.63 -0.50 -1.07
C TRP A 20 -13.29 0.90 -1.65
N ALA A 21 -14.14 1.44 -2.53
CA ALA A 21 -13.89 2.74 -3.17
C ALA A 21 -13.52 3.84 -2.15
N CYS A 22 -12.44 4.58 -2.43
CA CYS A 22 -12.03 5.72 -1.63
C CYS A 22 -12.50 7.03 -2.24
N HIS A 23 -12.88 7.98 -1.39
CA HIS A 23 -13.08 9.35 -1.82
C HIS A 23 -11.73 9.99 -2.23
N ALA A 24 -11.77 10.96 -3.15
CA ALA A 24 -10.60 11.69 -3.66
C ALA A 24 -9.47 10.80 -4.22
N PHE A 25 -9.77 9.56 -4.63
CA PHE A 25 -8.77 8.62 -5.16
C PHE A 25 -7.99 9.20 -6.35
N GLY A 26 -8.67 9.90 -7.27
CA GLY A 26 -8.03 10.58 -8.41
C GLY A 26 -7.05 11.70 -8.01
N ASP A 27 -7.39 12.48 -6.98
CA ASP A 27 -6.51 13.54 -6.47
C ASP A 27 -5.27 12.94 -5.80
N THR A 28 -5.46 11.84 -5.06
CA THR A 28 -4.37 11.06 -4.45
C THR A 28 -3.41 10.54 -5.51
N ILE A 29 -3.89 9.96 -6.61
CA ILE A 29 -3.06 9.53 -7.75
C ILE A 29 -2.24 10.70 -8.29
N SER A 30 -2.89 11.83 -8.53
CA SER A 30 -2.25 13.02 -9.10
C SER A 30 -1.13 13.56 -8.20
N ASN A 31 -1.29 13.51 -6.89
CA ASN A 31 -0.27 13.97 -5.94
C ASN A 31 0.86 12.94 -5.75
N ILE A 32 0.54 11.64 -5.76
CA ILE A 32 1.56 10.58 -5.74
C ILE A 32 2.48 10.71 -6.96
N LYS A 33 1.93 10.90 -8.16
CA LYS A 33 2.73 11.07 -9.38
C LYS A 33 3.70 12.25 -9.26
N LYS A 34 3.27 13.41 -8.76
CA LYS A 34 4.16 14.56 -8.52
C LYS A 34 5.30 14.23 -7.55
N LEU A 35 5.04 13.40 -6.54
CA LEU A 35 6.08 12.96 -5.61
C LEU A 35 7.07 12.00 -6.29
N LEU A 36 6.59 11.05 -7.07
CA LEU A 36 7.43 10.10 -7.80
C LEU A 36 8.26 10.81 -8.89
N ASP A 37 7.66 11.73 -9.63
CA ASP A 37 8.31 12.52 -10.68
C ASP A 37 9.40 13.47 -10.13
N SER A 38 9.47 13.67 -8.80
CA SER A 38 10.55 14.43 -8.16
C SER A 38 11.90 13.69 -8.14
N GLY A 39 11.93 12.41 -8.53
CA GLY A 39 13.15 11.60 -8.60
C GLY A 39 13.67 11.14 -7.24
N ARG A 40 12.88 11.27 -6.18
CA ARG A 40 13.17 10.69 -4.86
C ARG A 40 13.02 9.17 -4.89
N ASP A 41 13.70 8.50 -3.99
CA ASP A 41 13.53 7.07 -3.79
C ASP A 41 12.10 6.77 -3.35
N ALA A 42 11.54 5.69 -3.89
CA ALA A 42 10.19 5.26 -3.61
C ALA A 42 10.08 3.73 -3.49
N ALA A 43 9.02 3.30 -2.82
CA ALA A 43 8.61 1.90 -2.73
C ALA A 43 7.09 1.80 -2.74
N PHE A 44 6.59 0.69 -3.25
CA PHE A 44 5.16 0.38 -3.32
C PHE A 44 4.83 -0.80 -2.42
N THR A 45 3.62 -0.82 -1.87
CA THR A 45 3.06 -2.02 -1.25
C THR A 45 1.74 -2.43 -1.89
N LEU A 46 1.48 -3.74 -1.88
CA LEU A 46 0.21 -4.34 -2.29
C LEU A 46 -0.31 -5.24 -1.18
N PHE A 47 -1.60 -5.10 -0.86
CA PHE A 47 -2.27 -6.07 -0.01
C PHE A 47 -2.62 -7.32 -0.82
N ILE A 48 -2.11 -8.46 -0.36
CA ILE A 48 -2.40 -9.79 -0.90
C ILE A 48 -3.14 -10.59 0.18
N PRO A 49 -4.37 -11.06 -0.08
CA PRO A 49 -5.12 -11.90 0.86
C PRO A 49 -4.27 -13.09 1.34
N PRO A 50 -4.17 -13.34 2.66
CA PRO A 50 -3.36 -14.44 3.17
C PRO A 50 -3.91 -15.78 2.69
N ALA A 51 -3.05 -16.65 2.17
CA ALA A 51 -3.44 -18.01 1.75
C ALA A 51 -3.99 -18.87 2.90
N LYS A 52 -3.59 -18.57 4.14
CA LYS A 52 -4.05 -19.23 5.36
C LYS A 52 -4.39 -18.16 6.41
N PRO A 53 -5.61 -17.58 6.36
CA PRO A 53 -6.05 -16.62 7.36
C PRO A 53 -6.14 -17.28 8.74
N PHE A 54 -5.98 -16.48 9.80
CA PHE A 54 -6.10 -16.95 11.18
C PHE A 54 -6.84 -15.93 12.05
N GLY A 55 -7.47 -16.41 13.13
CA GLY A 55 -8.22 -15.55 14.04
C GLY A 55 -9.28 -14.70 13.34
N ALA A 56 -9.30 -13.39 13.61
CA ALA A 56 -10.24 -12.44 13.00
C ALA A 56 -10.10 -12.33 11.47
N TRP A 57 -8.94 -12.68 10.90
CA TRP A 57 -8.75 -12.67 9.44
C TRP A 57 -9.62 -13.70 8.73
N ASN A 58 -10.01 -14.81 9.39
CA ASN A 58 -10.92 -15.79 8.78
C ASN A 58 -12.25 -15.14 8.40
N GLU A 59 -12.83 -14.38 9.33
CA GLU A 59 -14.09 -13.70 9.09
C GLU A 59 -13.93 -12.53 8.12
N TYR A 60 -12.84 -11.77 8.24
CA TYR A 60 -12.55 -10.68 7.31
C TYR A 60 -12.43 -11.17 5.86
N MET A 61 -11.75 -12.30 5.63
CA MET A 61 -11.65 -12.94 4.31
C MET A 61 -13.01 -13.41 3.81
N ARG A 62 -13.83 -14.01 4.67
CA ARG A 62 -15.18 -14.48 4.33
C ARG A 62 -16.10 -13.34 3.91
N VAL A 63 -16.12 -12.23 4.67
CA VAL A 63 -16.98 -11.08 4.42
C VAL A 63 -16.57 -10.33 3.15
N ASN A 64 -15.26 -10.21 2.90
CA ASN A 64 -14.72 -9.48 1.75
C ASN A 64 -14.34 -10.39 0.57
N LYS A 65 -14.88 -11.62 0.52
CA LYS A 65 -14.53 -12.65 -0.47
C LYS A 65 -14.59 -12.13 -1.92
N SER A 66 -15.62 -11.35 -2.25
CA SER A 66 -15.83 -10.82 -3.61
C SER A 66 -14.71 -9.89 -4.09
N ILE A 67 -14.04 -9.18 -3.19
CA ILE A 67 -12.90 -8.32 -3.52
C ILE A 67 -11.61 -9.12 -3.45
N ASN A 68 -11.41 -9.91 -2.39
CA ASN A 68 -10.17 -10.64 -2.17
C ASN A 68 -9.89 -11.70 -3.24
N GLU A 69 -10.93 -12.31 -3.82
CA GLU A 69 -10.78 -13.29 -4.91
C GLU A 69 -10.78 -12.64 -6.31
N ASN A 70 -10.96 -11.32 -6.41
CA ASN A 70 -10.93 -10.60 -7.67
C ASN A 70 -9.50 -10.20 -8.02
N GLU A 71 -8.90 -10.92 -8.97
CA GLU A 71 -7.52 -10.69 -9.42
C GLU A 71 -7.30 -9.26 -9.94
N TRP A 72 -8.27 -8.69 -10.66
CA TRP A 72 -8.15 -7.31 -11.16
C TRP A 72 -8.16 -6.30 -10.02
N ALA A 73 -9.03 -6.50 -9.02
CA ALA A 73 -9.11 -5.64 -7.84
C ALA A 73 -7.79 -5.63 -7.05
N GLY A 74 -7.08 -6.74 -7.02
CA GLY A 74 -5.77 -6.87 -6.37
C GLY A 74 -4.58 -6.29 -7.16
N LYS A 75 -4.76 -5.85 -8.40
CA LYS A 75 -3.67 -5.25 -9.18
C LYS A 75 -3.46 -3.78 -8.83
N LEU A 76 -2.20 -3.34 -8.87
CA LEU A 76 -1.87 -1.92 -8.84
C LEU A 76 -2.62 -1.21 -9.97
N ILE A 77 -3.04 0.02 -9.72
CA ILE A 77 -3.67 0.85 -10.75
C ILE A 77 -2.71 1.15 -11.90
N ASP A 78 -3.22 1.11 -13.13
CA ASP A 78 -2.45 1.32 -14.37
C ASP A 78 -1.67 2.64 -14.39
N GLU A 79 -2.20 3.69 -13.74
CA GLU A 79 -1.58 5.02 -13.65
C GLU A 79 -0.25 5.01 -12.89
N LEU A 80 -0.03 4.00 -12.04
CA LEU A 80 1.18 3.86 -11.23
C LEU A 80 2.08 2.69 -11.66
N VAL A 81 1.60 1.77 -12.51
CA VAL A 81 2.39 0.64 -13.03
C VAL A 81 3.73 1.07 -13.64
N PRO A 82 3.83 2.14 -14.47
CA PRO A 82 5.11 2.53 -15.07
C PRO A 82 6.22 2.85 -14.06
N TYR A 83 5.87 3.31 -12.85
CA TYR A 83 6.86 3.63 -11.81
C TYR A 83 7.46 2.38 -11.16
N THR A 84 6.79 1.23 -11.26
CA THR A 84 7.28 -0.03 -10.68
C THR A 84 8.45 -0.65 -11.46
N GLU A 85 8.75 -0.13 -12.66
CA GLU A 85 9.97 -0.47 -13.39
C GLU A 85 11.24 0.09 -12.71
N HIS A 86 11.08 1.15 -11.92
CA HIS A 86 12.18 1.86 -11.25
C HIS A 86 12.19 1.64 -9.74
N TYR A 87 11.04 1.33 -9.14
CA TYR A 87 10.87 1.25 -7.70
C TYR A 87 10.30 -0.10 -7.29
N PRO A 88 10.80 -0.69 -6.18
CA PRO A 88 10.37 -2.01 -5.75
C PRO A 88 8.91 -2.03 -5.27
N VAL A 89 8.26 -3.17 -5.46
CA VAL A 89 6.91 -3.48 -4.98
C VAL A 89 7.00 -4.60 -3.96
N PHE A 90 6.37 -4.41 -2.80
CA PHE A 90 6.37 -5.39 -1.71
C PHE A 90 4.95 -5.85 -1.39
N GLU A 91 4.76 -7.16 -1.36
CA GLU A 91 3.48 -7.75 -0.97
C GLU A 91 3.36 -7.87 0.55
N LYS A 92 2.16 -7.63 1.07
CA LYS A 92 1.84 -7.83 2.49
C LYS A 92 0.45 -8.43 2.64
N SER A 93 0.26 -9.23 3.69
CA SER A 93 -1.03 -9.83 4.02
C SER A 93 -1.63 -9.32 5.33
N THR A 94 -1.07 -8.23 5.86
CA THR A 94 -1.63 -7.51 7.02
C THR A 94 -1.64 -6.00 6.74
N TYR A 95 -2.15 -5.20 7.70
CA TYR A 95 -2.37 -3.77 7.49
C TYR A 95 -1.07 -2.97 7.35
N SER A 96 -0.12 -3.14 8.27
CA SER A 96 1.14 -2.40 8.26
C SER A 96 2.07 -2.85 7.14
N SER A 97 2.63 -1.90 6.40
CA SER A 97 3.65 -2.16 5.37
C SER A 97 4.92 -2.77 5.94
N LEU A 98 5.27 -2.42 7.19
CA LEU A 98 6.44 -2.98 7.88
C LEU A 98 6.26 -4.46 8.24
N SER A 99 5.06 -5.05 8.09
CA SER A 99 4.90 -6.50 8.22
C SER A 99 5.65 -7.30 7.16
N ASN A 100 5.98 -6.68 6.01
CA ASN A 100 6.91 -7.25 5.05
C ASN A 100 8.35 -7.02 5.56
N PRO A 101 9.12 -8.07 5.88
CA PRO A 101 10.45 -7.92 6.46
C PRO A 101 11.45 -7.27 5.50
N VAL A 102 11.32 -7.49 4.19
CA VAL A 102 12.23 -6.89 3.21
C VAL A 102 11.97 -5.39 3.07
N PHE A 103 10.71 -4.98 3.06
CA PHE A 103 10.35 -3.57 3.09
C PHE A 103 10.79 -2.90 4.39
N ARG A 104 10.61 -3.56 5.54
CA ARG A 104 11.09 -3.06 6.83
C ARG A 104 12.60 -2.78 6.81
N GLU A 105 13.40 -3.74 6.35
CA GLU A 105 14.86 -3.56 6.23
C GLU A 105 15.24 -2.46 5.22
N LEU A 106 14.45 -2.26 4.16
CA LEU A 106 14.63 -1.12 3.26
C LEU A 106 14.33 0.21 3.97
N ALA A 107 13.21 0.29 4.68
CA ALA A 107 12.77 1.49 5.39
C ALA A 107 13.82 1.99 6.39
N HIS A 108 14.47 1.09 7.14
CA HIS A 108 15.54 1.43 8.09
C HIS A 108 16.80 2.04 7.46
N LYS A 109 16.94 2.04 6.13
CA LYS A 109 18.04 2.71 5.43
C LYS A 109 17.79 4.20 5.20
N TYR A 110 16.58 4.68 5.49
CA TYR A 110 16.14 6.05 5.27
C TYR A 110 15.91 6.75 6.60
N GLU A 111 16.08 8.08 6.60
CA GLU A 111 15.86 8.90 7.79
C GLU A 111 14.38 9.19 8.01
N ARG A 112 13.58 9.19 6.93
CA ARG A 112 12.15 9.55 6.97
C ARG A 112 11.35 8.75 5.95
N LEU A 113 10.17 8.31 6.36
CA LEU A 113 9.15 7.78 5.46
C LEU A 113 8.12 8.86 5.12
N VAL A 114 7.96 9.16 3.83
CA VAL A 114 6.87 9.99 3.31
C VAL A 114 5.74 9.06 2.90
N VAL A 115 4.75 8.90 3.77
CA VAL A 115 3.67 7.92 3.59
C VAL A 115 2.53 8.49 2.73
N THR A 116 2.12 7.72 1.73
CA THR A 116 1.00 8.02 0.82
C THR A 116 0.19 6.75 0.54
N GLY A 117 -0.94 6.87 -0.14
CA GLY A 117 -1.75 5.73 -0.56
C GLY A 117 -3.04 5.59 0.22
N VAL A 118 -3.54 4.36 0.34
CA VAL A 118 -4.88 4.07 0.87
C VAL A 118 -4.90 2.82 1.78
N VAL A 119 -5.91 2.65 2.65
CA VAL A 119 -6.85 3.68 3.14
C VAL A 119 -6.30 4.35 4.39
N ALA A 120 -6.68 5.61 4.61
CA ALA A 120 -6.13 6.48 5.66
C ALA A 120 -6.26 5.85 7.05
N GLU A 121 -7.43 5.33 7.37
CA GLU A 121 -7.83 4.78 8.67
C GLU A 121 -7.40 3.33 8.90
N CYS A 122 -6.73 2.69 7.94
CA CYS A 122 -6.32 1.29 8.02
C CYS A 122 -4.84 1.10 7.66
N CYS A 123 -4.51 0.69 6.44
CA CYS A 123 -3.13 0.38 6.04
C CYS A 123 -2.18 1.56 6.22
N VAL A 124 -2.65 2.78 5.93
CA VAL A 124 -1.85 4.00 6.11
C VAL A 124 -1.59 4.25 7.60
N LEU A 125 -2.65 4.37 8.41
CA LEU A 125 -2.51 4.58 9.86
C LEU A 125 -1.69 3.48 10.54
N SER A 126 -1.97 2.21 10.24
CA SER A 126 -1.23 1.08 10.80
C SER A 126 0.25 1.12 10.43
N THR A 127 0.59 1.52 9.21
CA THR A 127 1.99 1.66 8.78
C THR A 127 2.67 2.81 9.51
N VAL A 128 2.01 3.98 9.63
CA VAL A 128 2.55 5.14 10.33
C VAL A 128 2.82 4.82 11.80
N LEU A 129 1.88 4.18 12.49
CA LEU A 129 2.06 3.79 13.89
C LEU A 129 3.22 2.80 14.06
N SER A 130 3.30 1.77 13.21
CA SER A 130 4.45 0.85 13.24
C SER A 130 5.77 1.55 12.94
N ALA A 131 5.80 2.51 12.01
CA ALA A 131 7.02 3.24 11.69
C ALA A 131 7.49 4.07 12.88
N ILE A 132 6.58 4.76 13.58
CA ILE A 132 6.91 5.51 14.81
C ILE A 132 7.51 4.59 15.88
N ASP A 133 6.99 3.37 16.04
CA ASP A 133 7.51 2.40 16.99
C ASP A 133 8.90 1.85 16.61
N GLU A 134 9.22 1.79 15.30
CA GLU A 134 10.51 1.31 14.79
C GLU A 134 11.60 2.41 14.69
N GLY A 135 11.20 3.69 14.74
CA GLY A 135 12.09 4.86 14.79
C GLY A 135 12.23 5.60 13.48
#